data_AF-A0A1Q7GPG3-F1
#
_entry.id   AF-A0A1Q7GPG3-F1
#
_cell.length_a   1.000
_cell.length_b   1.000
_cell.length_c   1.000
_cell.angle_alpha   90.00
_cell.angle_beta   90.00
_cell.angle_gamma   90.00
#
_symmetry.space_group_name_H-M   'P 1'
#
loop_
_entity.id
_entity.type
_entity.pdbx_description
1 polymer ?
#
loop_
_entity_poly.entity_id
_entity_poly.type
_entity_poly.pdbx_seq_one_letter_code
_entity_poly.pdbx_strand_id
1 'polypeptide(L)'
;MRRSSRYIHELSDWPKFHWGQDRIAGMLAAVRHQQGRLVGRMEALGFALQQEATLEALTEETVKSSEIEGEKLDVAQVRSSIARRLGMDVAGVDVVDRRVEGVVEMMLDATRSFDQPLTAERLFGWHASLFPTGRSGMRKLRVGAWRDDTTGPMQVVSGPVGRQRVHFEAPAASASIARCAHFCAGSMRAPVLPSLMTY
;
A
#
# COMPACT_ATOMS: atom_id res chain seq x y z
N MET A 1 29.09 -21.29 -9.59
CA MET A 1 29.04 -19.81 -9.46
C MET A 1 27.57 -19.37 -9.45
N ARG A 2 27.05 -18.89 -8.32
CA ARG A 2 25.74 -18.21 -8.30
C ARG A 2 25.93 -16.87 -9.03
N ARG A 3 25.08 -16.55 -10.03
CA ARG A 3 25.01 -15.18 -10.55
C ARG A 3 24.73 -14.27 -9.34
N SER A 4 25.67 -13.39 -9.03
CA SER A 4 25.46 -12.33 -8.05
C SER A 4 24.55 -11.30 -8.70
N SER A 5 23.25 -11.57 -8.65
CA SER A 5 22.24 -10.59 -9.05
C SER A 5 22.24 -9.50 -7.99
N ARG A 6 22.88 -8.37 -8.29
CA ARG A 6 22.88 -7.18 -7.43
C ARG A 6 21.43 -6.73 -7.21
N TYR A 7 21.03 -6.56 -5.96
CA TYR A 7 19.68 -6.10 -5.64
C TYR A 7 19.54 -4.60 -5.93
N ILE A 8 18.32 -4.14 -6.20
CA ILE A 8 18.06 -2.74 -6.60
C ILE A 8 18.56 -1.72 -5.57
N HIS A 9 18.50 -2.06 -4.28
CA HIS A 9 18.94 -1.23 -3.18
C HIS A 9 20.47 -1.18 -3.00
N GLU A 10 21.21 -2.02 -3.73
CA GLU A 10 22.68 -2.05 -3.77
C GLU A 10 23.25 -1.22 -4.93
N LEU A 11 22.38 -0.64 -5.77
CA LEU A 11 22.79 0.27 -6.84
C LEU A 11 23.21 1.62 -6.23
N SER A 12 24.30 2.21 -6.73
CA SER A 12 24.82 3.51 -6.27
C SER A 12 23.80 4.63 -6.42
N ASP A 13 22.98 4.54 -7.46
CA ASP A 13 22.04 5.59 -7.83
C ASP A 13 20.71 5.41 -7.07
N TRP A 14 20.52 4.34 -6.29
CA TRP A 14 19.35 4.20 -5.45
C TRP A 14 19.25 5.35 -4.43
N PRO A 15 18.08 5.98 -4.24
CA PRO A 15 16.77 5.71 -4.86
C PRO A 15 16.44 6.64 -6.04
N LYS A 16 17.43 7.29 -6.66
CA LYS A 16 17.27 8.14 -7.85
C LYS A 16 17.08 7.26 -9.09
N PHE A 17 15.83 6.99 -9.42
CA PHE A 17 15.50 6.25 -10.62
C PHE A 17 15.58 7.13 -11.87
N HIS A 18 16.12 6.55 -12.94
CA HIS A 18 16.06 7.11 -14.29
C HIS A 18 15.13 6.25 -15.13
N TRP A 19 14.21 6.87 -15.87
CA TRP A 19 13.34 6.17 -16.80
C TRP A 19 13.56 6.65 -18.23
N GLY A 20 13.53 5.72 -19.18
CA GLY A 20 13.56 6.05 -20.60
C GLY A 20 12.17 6.48 -21.05
N GLN A 21 11.95 7.79 -21.25
CA GLN A 21 10.66 8.34 -21.64
C GLN A 21 10.08 7.63 -22.87
N ASP A 22 10.86 7.44 -23.93
CA ASP A 22 10.43 6.78 -25.16
C ASP A 22 9.98 5.33 -24.95
N ARG A 23 10.55 4.65 -23.94
CA ARG A 23 10.21 3.25 -23.63
C ARG A 23 8.87 3.12 -22.91
N ILE A 24 8.46 4.15 -22.16
CA ILE A 24 7.23 4.11 -21.36
C ILE A 24 6.10 4.98 -21.92
N ALA A 25 6.40 5.92 -22.82
CA ALA A 25 5.45 6.90 -23.33
C ALA A 25 4.20 6.24 -23.95
N GLY A 26 4.38 5.22 -24.78
CA GLY A 26 3.26 4.49 -25.40
C GLY A 26 2.37 3.79 -24.38
N MET A 27 2.96 3.11 -23.38
CA MET A 27 2.21 2.45 -22.31
C MET A 27 1.47 3.47 -21.43
N LEU A 28 2.14 4.58 -21.08
CA LEU A 28 1.56 5.63 -20.27
C LEU A 28 0.38 6.32 -20.99
N ALA A 29 0.51 6.56 -22.29
CA ALA A 29 -0.57 7.11 -23.11
C ALA A 29 -1.78 6.17 -23.13
N ALA A 30 -1.55 4.86 -23.29
CA ALA A 30 -2.62 3.86 -23.25
C ALA A 30 -3.33 3.82 -21.88
N VAL A 31 -2.57 3.83 -20.78
CA VAL A 31 -3.11 3.87 -19.42
C VAL A 31 -3.95 5.13 -19.20
N ARG A 32 -3.42 6.31 -19.55
CA ARG A 32 -4.14 7.59 -19.42
C ARG A 32 -5.41 7.62 -20.24
N HIS A 33 -5.39 7.06 -21.45
CA HIS A 33 -6.60 6.96 -22.28
C HIS A 33 -7.68 6.11 -21.61
N GLN A 34 -7.32 4.95 -21.03
CA GLN A 34 -8.30 4.14 -20.29
C GLN A 34 -8.79 4.82 -19.02
N GLN A 35 -7.90 5.50 -18.28
CA GLN A 35 -8.27 6.28 -17.11
C GLN A 35 -9.27 7.38 -17.44
N GLY A 36 -9.03 8.14 -18.52
CA GLY A 36 -9.96 9.19 -18.98
C GLY A 36 -11.33 8.63 -19.36
N ARG A 37 -11.37 7.48 -20.04
CA ARG A 37 -12.64 6.79 -20.35
C ARG A 37 -13.39 6.34 -19.10
N LEU A 38 -12.68 5.86 -18.08
CA LEU A 38 -13.27 5.48 -16.80
C LEU A 38 -13.86 6.70 -16.09
N VAL A 39 -13.10 7.79 -15.99
CA VAL A 39 -13.55 9.04 -15.36
C VAL A 39 -14.79 9.59 -16.08
N GLY A 40 -14.77 9.69 -17.41
CA GLY A 40 -15.93 10.20 -18.15
C GLY A 40 -17.19 9.31 -18.02
N ARG A 41 -17.02 7.99 -17.88
CA ARG A 41 -18.15 7.08 -17.58
C ARG A 41 -18.66 7.27 -16.16
N MET A 42 -17.77 7.42 -15.19
CA MET A 42 -18.14 7.67 -13.80
C MET A 42 -18.90 8.98 -13.67
N GLU A 43 -18.43 10.06 -14.32
CA GLU A 43 -19.10 11.37 -14.33
C GLU A 43 -20.51 11.33 -14.93
N ALA A 44 -20.77 10.43 -15.87
CA ALA A 44 -22.10 10.23 -16.45
C ALA A 44 -23.07 9.48 -15.52
N LEU A 45 -22.57 8.81 -14.47
CA LEU A 45 -23.42 8.18 -13.45
C LEU A 45 -24.00 9.22 -12.49
N GLY A 46 -25.20 8.97 -11.98
CA GLY A 46 -25.74 9.74 -10.86
C GLY A 46 -24.92 9.50 -9.57
N PHE A 47 -24.94 10.47 -8.66
CA PHE A 47 -24.16 10.45 -7.40
C PHE A 47 -24.30 9.15 -6.60
N ALA A 48 -25.51 8.59 -6.50
CA ALA A 48 -25.75 7.33 -5.79
C ALA A 48 -25.00 6.14 -6.43
N LEU A 49 -25.01 6.04 -7.75
CA LEU A 49 -24.31 4.96 -8.46
C LEU A 49 -22.79 5.13 -8.40
N GLN A 50 -22.29 6.38 -8.43
CA GLN A 50 -20.85 6.65 -8.25
C GLN A 50 -20.37 6.20 -6.86
N GLN A 51 -21.13 6.52 -5.81
CA GLN A 51 -20.80 6.11 -4.45
C GLN A 51 -20.84 4.58 -4.30
N GLU A 52 -21.85 3.91 -4.86
CA GLU A 52 -21.95 2.45 -4.82
C GLU A 52 -20.77 1.77 -5.55
N ALA A 53 -20.43 2.24 -6.75
CA ALA A 53 -19.27 1.73 -7.50
C ALA A 53 -17.95 1.95 -6.74
N THR A 54 -17.81 3.10 -6.06
CA THR A 54 -16.64 3.39 -5.21
C THR A 54 -16.58 2.46 -4.01
N LEU A 55 -17.72 2.22 -3.35
CA LEU A 55 -17.83 1.30 -2.22
C LEU A 55 -17.45 -0.12 -2.63
N GLU A 56 -17.96 -0.60 -3.76
CA GLU A 56 -17.63 -1.92 -4.30
C GLU A 56 -16.13 -2.06 -4.60
N ALA A 57 -15.56 -1.12 -5.34
CA ALA A 57 -14.14 -1.15 -5.71
C ALA A 57 -13.21 -1.12 -4.48
N LEU A 58 -13.48 -0.26 -3.48
CA LEU A 58 -12.67 -0.20 -2.26
C LEU A 58 -12.84 -1.45 -1.39
N THR A 59 -14.03 -2.04 -1.36
CA THR A 59 -14.29 -3.30 -0.65
C THR A 59 -13.48 -4.42 -1.28
N GLU A 60 -13.55 -4.57 -2.60
CA GLU A 60 -12.81 -5.60 -3.32
C GLU A 60 -11.30 -5.43 -3.15
N GLU A 61 -10.78 -4.22 -3.36
CA GLU A 61 -9.36 -3.91 -3.20
C GLU A 61 -8.86 -4.25 -1.79
N THR A 62 -9.61 -3.87 -0.75
CA THR A 62 -9.25 -4.15 0.65
C THR A 62 -9.20 -5.65 0.94
N VAL A 63 -10.20 -6.40 0.46
CA VAL A 63 -10.27 -7.85 0.68
C VAL A 63 -9.16 -8.56 -0.09
N LYS A 64 -8.97 -8.21 -1.37
CA LYS A 64 -7.96 -8.85 -2.23
C LYS A 64 -6.53 -8.56 -1.80
N SER A 65 -6.23 -7.32 -1.43
CA SER A 65 -4.93 -6.97 -0.88
C SER A 65 -4.64 -7.71 0.43
N SER A 66 -5.64 -7.91 1.30
CA SER A 66 -5.48 -8.72 2.53
C SER A 66 -5.30 -10.21 2.24
N GLU A 67 -6.02 -10.76 1.25
CA GLU A 67 -5.89 -12.17 0.84
C GLU A 67 -4.47 -12.51 0.36
N ILE A 68 -3.79 -11.57 -0.31
CA ILE A 68 -2.39 -11.73 -0.74
C ILE A 68 -1.45 -11.90 0.46
N GLU A 69 -1.73 -11.19 1.56
CA GLU A 69 -0.99 -11.31 2.83
C GLU A 69 -1.41 -12.54 3.66
N GLY A 70 -2.30 -13.38 3.11
CA GLY A 70 -2.83 -14.57 3.78
C GLY A 70 -3.93 -14.28 4.79
N GLU A 71 -4.45 -13.05 4.81
CA GLU A 71 -5.53 -12.63 5.70
C GLU A 71 -6.89 -12.72 5.02
N LYS A 72 -7.86 -13.36 5.69
CA LYS A 72 -9.24 -13.43 5.22
C LYS A 72 -10.10 -12.50 6.06
N LEU A 73 -10.50 -11.37 5.47
CA LEU A 73 -11.41 -10.42 6.10
C LEU A 73 -12.87 -10.76 5.76
N ASP A 74 -13.78 -10.46 6.68
CA ASP A 74 -15.21 -10.55 6.41
C ASP A 74 -15.64 -9.41 5.47
N VAL A 75 -16.11 -9.78 4.28
CA VAL A 75 -16.48 -8.83 3.21
C VAL A 75 -17.61 -7.89 3.66
N ALA A 76 -18.58 -8.39 4.42
CA ALA A 76 -19.70 -7.58 4.89
C ALA A 76 -19.24 -6.55 5.93
N GLN A 77 -18.31 -6.92 6.81
CA GLN A 77 -17.70 -6.00 7.76
C GLN A 77 -16.86 -4.93 7.06
N VAL A 78 -16.02 -5.33 6.09
CA VAL A 78 -15.19 -4.39 5.29
C VAL A 78 -16.08 -3.39 4.57
N ARG A 79 -17.09 -3.88 3.83
CA ARG A 79 -18.05 -3.02 3.14
C ARG A 79 -18.78 -2.08 4.09
N SER A 80 -19.25 -2.57 5.23
CA SER A 80 -19.95 -1.75 6.22
C SER A 80 -19.07 -0.65 6.81
N SER A 81 -17.79 -0.94 7.10
CA SER A 81 -16.83 0.03 7.60
C SER A 81 -16.51 1.11 6.56
N ILE A 82 -16.27 0.70 5.30
CA ILE A 82 -16.05 1.65 4.20
C ILE A 82 -17.28 2.54 4.00
N ALA A 83 -18.48 1.96 3.90
CA ALA A 83 -19.72 2.71 3.69
C ALA A 83 -19.94 3.81 4.73
N ARG A 84 -19.71 3.50 6.03
CA ARG A 84 -19.78 4.50 7.11
C ARG A 84 -18.80 5.66 6.91
N ARG A 85 -17.58 5.36 6.47
CA ARG A 85 -16.54 6.37 6.21
C ARG A 85 -16.72 7.13 4.89
N LEU A 86 -17.54 6.60 3.99
CA LEU A 86 -18.05 7.33 2.82
C LEU A 86 -19.24 8.24 3.18
N GLY A 87 -19.79 8.15 4.40
CA GLY A 87 -20.98 8.91 4.80
C GLY A 87 -22.28 8.34 4.25
N MET A 88 -22.28 7.07 3.83
CA MET A 88 -23.46 6.39 3.31
C MET A 88 -24.31 5.85 4.46
N ASP A 89 -25.63 6.08 4.39
CA ASP A 89 -26.60 5.48 5.30
C ASP A 89 -26.92 4.06 4.82
N VAL A 90 -26.26 3.07 5.42
CA VAL A 90 -26.39 1.66 5.06
C VAL A 90 -26.68 0.85 6.31
N ALA A 91 -27.69 -0.02 6.25
CA ALA A 91 -27.90 -1.05 7.26
C ALA A 91 -26.64 -1.94 7.30
N GLY A 92 -25.85 -1.77 8.37
CA GLY A 92 -24.54 -2.38 8.53
C GLY A 92 -24.49 -3.37 9.68
N VAL A 93 -23.34 -4.03 9.84
CA VAL A 93 -23.06 -4.85 11.02
C VAL A 93 -22.71 -3.93 12.19
N ASP A 94 -23.42 -4.00 13.30
CA ASP A 94 -23.23 -3.06 14.43
C ASP A 94 -21.81 -3.09 15.02
N VAL A 95 -21.15 -4.25 15.00
CA VAL A 95 -19.79 -4.44 15.53
C VAL A 95 -18.87 -4.95 14.44
N VAL A 96 -17.85 -4.15 14.10
CA VAL A 96 -16.79 -4.51 13.15
C VAL A 96 -15.52 -4.86 13.94
N ASP A 97 -14.82 -5.89 13.48
CA ASP A 97 -13.52 -6.27 14.06
C ASP A 97 -12.53 -5.10 13.98
N ARG A 98 -11.79 -4.85 15.07
CA ARG A 98 -10.78 -3.76 15.13
C ARG A 98 -9.69 -3.89 14.07
N ARG A 99 -9.37 -5.12 13.66
CA ARG A 99 -8.43 -5.39 12.55
C ARG A 99 -9.02 -4.93 11.23
N VAL A 100 -10.30 -5.22 10.97
CA VAL A 100 -11.00 -4.73 9.77
C VAL A 100 -11.01 -3.20 9.75
N GLU A 101 -11.33 -2.56 10.88
CA GLU A 101 -11.29 -1.09 10.99
C GLU A 101 -9.90 -0.52 10.69
N GLY A 102 -8.85 -1.15 11.21
CA GLY A 102 -7.48 -0.72 10.98
C GLY A 102 -7.02 -0.85 9.53
N VAL A 103 -7.36 -1.96 8.87
CA VAL A 103 -7.06 -2.13 7.44
C VAL A 103 -7.84 -1.12 6.60
N VAL A 104 -9.14 -0.96 6.85
CA VAL A 104 -9.99 -0.01 6.13
C VAL A 104 -9.50 1.43 6.31
N GLU A 105 -9.03 1.80 7.50
CA GLU A 105 -8.43 3.11 7.76
C GLU A 105 -7.20 3.37 6.93
N MET A 106 -6.26 2.43 6.95
CA MET A 106 -5.04 2.55 6.17
C MET A 106 -5.36 2.63 4.67
N MET A 107 -6.24 1.77 4.15
CA MET A 107 -6.61 1.74 2.74
C MET A 107 -7.29 3.05 2.30
N LEU A 108 -8.18 3.60 3.12
CA LEU A 108 -8.84 4.88 2.80
C LEU A 108 -7.86 6.06 2.83
N ASP A 109 -6.94 6.12 3.78
CA ASP A 109 -5.91 7.16 3.77
C ASP A 109 -4.97 7.02 2.57
N ALA A 110 -4.55 5.79 2.23
CA ALA A 110 -3.69 5.54 1.07
C ALA A 110 -4.35 5.93 -0.25
N THR A 111 -5.65 5.68 -0.40
CA THR A 111 -6.40 5.94 -1.64
C THR A 111 -6.92 7.37 -1.75
N ARG A 112 -7.25 8.05 -0.64
CA ARG A 112 -7.80 9.41 -0.65
C ARG A 112 -6.74 10.50 -0.49
N SER A 113 -5.69 10.22 0.28
CA SER A 113 -4.60 11.15 0.55
C SER A 113 -3.36 10.77 -0.27
N PHE A 114 -3.54 10.23 -1.48
CA PHE A 114 -2.46 9.73 -2.34
C PHE A 114 -1.52 10.84 -2.81
N ASP A 115 -2.02 12.08 -2.85
CA ASP A 115 -1.32 13.31 -3.20
C ASP A 115 -0.54 13.91 -2.01
N GLN A 116 -0.82 13.45 -0.79
CA GLN A 116 -0.10 13.89 0.40
C GLN A 116 1.26 13.20 0.53
N PRO A 117 2.26 13.88 1.13
CA PRO A 117 3.57 13.30 1.41
C PRO A 117 3.50 11.97 2.16
N LEU A 118 4.34 11.02 1.76
CA LEU A 118 4.55 9.79 2.52
C LEU A 118 5.61 10.06 3.60
N THR A 119 5.17 10.44 4.81
CA THR A 119 6.07 10.70 5.94
C THR A 119 6.32 9.44 6.77
N ALA A 120 7.37 9.44 7.59
CA ALA A 120 7.62 8.36 8.54
C ALA A 120 6.44 8.20 9.52
N GLU A 121 5.89 9.31 10.00
CA GLU A 121 4.72 9.33 10.88
C GLU A 121 3.50 8.68 10.22
N ARG A 122 3.22 9.01 8.95
CA ARG A 122 2.12 8.42 8.19
C ARG A 122 2.31 6.92 8.00
N LEU A 123 3.51 6.48 7.62
CA LEU A 123 3.86 5.06 7.52
C LEU A 123 3.72 4.33 8.86
N PHE A 124 4.09 4.96 9.96
CA PHE A 124 3.95 4.39 11.29
C PHE A 124 2.49 4.31 11.72
N GLY A 125 1.68 5.31 11.39
CA GLY A 125 0.24 5.30 11.58
C GLY A 125 -0.40 4.12 10.85
N TRP A 126 -0.09 3.95 9.56
CA TRP A 126 -0.55 2.80 8.77
C TRP A 126 -0.14 1.46 9.40
N HIS A 127 1.12 1.33 9.78
CA HIS A 127 1.61 0.11 10.43
C HIS A 127 0.92 -0.13 11.78
N ALA A 128 0.59 0.92 12.53
CA ALA A 128 -0.14 0.82 13.78
C ALA A 128 -1.59 0.38 13.60
N SER A 129 -2.28 0.91 12.58
CA SER A 129 -3.64 0.50 12.24
C SER A 129 -3.71 -0.99 11.86
N LEU A 130 -2.69 -1.53 11.19
CA LEU A 130 -2.64 -2.97 10.86
C LEU A 130 -2.47 -3.89 12.08
N PHE A 131 -1.87 -3.39 13.17
CA PHE A 131 -1.55 -4.19 14.37
C PHE A 131 -2.08 -3.55 15.66
N PRO A 132 -3.40 -3.38 15.82
CA PRO A 132 -3.99 -2.61 16.91
C PRO A 132 -3.72 -3.20 18.31
N THR A 133 -3.39 -4.49 18.38
CA THR A 133 -3.06 -5.17 19.65
C THR A 133 -1.56 -5.18 19.95
N GLY A 134 -0.72 -4.70 19.04
CA GLY A 134 0.74 -4.83 19.18
C GLY A 134 1.27 -6.24 18.96
N ARG A 135 0.49 -7.15 18.36
CA ARG A 135 0.83 -8.58 18.26
C ARG A 135 0.47 -9.18 16.90
N SER A 136 1.22 -10.21 16.52
CA SER A 136 0.84 -11.18 15.49
C SER A 136 0.79 -12.56 16.14
N GLY A 137 -0.42 -13.07 16.35
CA GLY A 137 -0.67 -14.24 17.20
C GLY A 137 -0.08 -14.03 18.59
N MET A 138 0.74 -14.98 19.05
CA MET A 138 1.40 -14.91 20.35
C MET A 138 2.67 -14.04 20.34
N ARG A 139 3.15 -13.56 19.19
CA ARG A 139 4.38 -12.77 19.09
C ARG A 139 4.08 -11.29 19.28
N LYS A 140 4.81 -10.64 20.19
CA LYS A 140 4.79 -9.17 20.32
C LYS A 140 5.50 -8.54 19.12
N LEU A 141 4.89 -7.50 18.56
CA LEU A 141 5.44 -6.73 17.46
C LEU A 141 5.92 -5.35 17.94
N ARG A 142 6.95 -4.85 17.26
CA ARG A 142 7.31 -3.44 17.32
C ARG A 142 6.40 -2.69 16.33
N VAL A 143 5.32 -2.13 16.84
CA VAL A 143 4.29 -1.46 16.03
C VAL A 143 4.60 0.03 15.90
N GLY A 144 4.28 0.62 14.75
CA GLY A 144 4.45 2.05 14.50
C GLY A 144 5.90 2.56 14.62
N ALA A 145 6.89 1.73 14.34
CA ALA A 145 8.29 2.12 14.37
C ALA A 145 9.09 1.34 13.32
N TRP A 146 10.24 1.89 12.94
CA TRP A 146 11.21 1.17 12.13
C TRP A 146 11.62 -0.14 12.82
N ARG A 147 11.81 -1.19 12.01
CA ARG A 147 12.40 -2.43 12.51
C ARG A 147 13.81 -2.20 13.01
N ASP A 148 14.22 -3.06 13.92
CA ASP A 148 15.57 -3.26 14.38
C ASP A 148 15.96 -4.73 14.19
N ASP A 149 17.26 -5.02 14.15
CA ASP A 149 17.75 -6.39 13.95
C ASP A 149 17.90 -7.14 15.29
N THR A 150 17.25 -6.67 16.38
CA THR A 150 17.32 -7.29 17.71
C THR A 150 16.72 -8.70 17.75
N THR A 151 15.80 -9.01 16.84
CA THR A 151 15.23 -10.35 16.66
C THR A 151 15.83 -11.11 15.48
N GLY A 152 16.96 -10.64 14.95
CA GLY A 152 17.61 -11.16 13.74
C GLY A 152 17.26 -10.36 12.48
N PRO A 153 17.91 -10.70 11.35
CA PRO A 153 17.68 -10.03 10.07
C PRO A 153 16.28 -10.34 9.52
N MET A 154 15.71 -9.40 8.79
CA MET A 154 14.46 -9.63 8.06
C MET A 154 14.74 -10.47 6.81
N GLN A 155 14.10 -11.64 6.71
CA GLN A 155 14.33 -12.60 5.64
C GLN A 155 13.00 -13.04 4.99
N VAL A 156 12.99 -13.16 3.66
CA VAL A 156 11.95 -13.86 2.92
C VAL A 156 12.37 -15.32 2.85
N VAL A 157 11.62 -16.18 3.54
CA VAL A 157 11.93 -17.60 3.70
C VAL A 157 10.81 -18.48 3.15
N SER A 158 11.16 -19.70 2.76
CA SER A 158 10.19 -20.77 2.46
C SER A 158 10.57 -22.07 3.16
N GLY A 159 9.61 -22.96 3.35
CA GLY A 159 9.82 -24.24 4.01
C GLY A 159 9.45 -24.22 5.50
N PRO A 160 9.35 -25.41 6.14
CA PRO A 160 8.91 -25.53 7.52
C PRO A 160 9.96 -24.97 8.49
N VAL A 161 9.50 -24.58 9.68
CA VAL A 161 10.36 -24.11 10.77
C VAL A 161 11.50 -25.10 11.02
N GLY A 162 12.74 -24.60 11.06
CA GLY A 162 13.95 -25.42 11.22
C GLY A 162 14.56 -25.98 9.92
N ARG A 163 13.85 -25.89 8.78
CA ARG A 163 14.36 -26.20 7.43
C ARG A 163 14.02 -25.09 6.43
N GLN A 164 14.14 -23.85 6.88
CA GLN A 164 13.83 -22.69 6.07
C GLN A 164 14.94 -22.43 5.05
N ARG A 165 14.54 -22.22 3.79
CA ARG A 165 15.41 -21.70 2.74
C ARG A 165 15.20 -20.20 2.63
N VAL A 166 16.27 -19.44 2.83
CA VAL A 166 16.30 -17.99 2.65
C VAL A 166 16.38 -17.66 1.16
N HIS A 167 15.39 -16.92 0.65
CA HIS A 167 15.36 -16.42 -0.73
C HIS A 167 15.94 -15.02 -0.83
N PHE A 168 15.65 -14.19 0.17
CA PHE A 168 16.11 -12.81 0.24
C PHE A 168 16.35 -12.45 1.70
N GLU A 169 17.41 -11.69 1.95
CA GLU A 169 17.66 -11.04 3.22
C GLU A 169 17.63 -9.53 2.99
N ALA A 170 16.80 -8.84 3.76
CA ALA A 170 16.75 -7.39 3.70
C ALA A 170 18.03 -6.79 4.29
N PRO A 171 18.43 -5.58 3.87
CA PRO A 171 19.58 -4.92 4.44
C PRO A 171 19.50 -4.76 5.97
N ALA A 172 20.62 -4.52 6.64
CA ALA A 172 20.61 -4.17 8.06
C ALA A 172 19.65 -3.00 8.36
N ALA A 173 18.96 -3.07 9.49
CA ALA A 173 17.93 -2.12 9.91
C ALA A 173 18.44 -0.67 9.87
N SER A 174 19.63 -0.41 10.42
CA SER A 174 20.25 0.93 10.44
C SER A 174 20.40 1.52 9.04
N ALA A 175 20.85 0.70 8.09
CA ALA A 175 21.01 1.11 6.70
C ALA A 175 19.65 1.25 5.98
N SER A 176 18.66 0.44 6.36
CA SER A 176 17.29 0.53 5.84
C SER A 176 16.59 1.83 6.24
N ILE A 177 16.74 2.26 7.50
CA ILE A 177 16.09 3.46 8.04
C ILE A 177 16.53 4.71 7.28
N ALA A 178 17.85 4.89 7.10
CA ALA A 178 18.40 6.02 6.35
C ALA A 178 17.89 6.06 4.90
N ARG A 179 17.75 4.88 4.27
CA ARG A 179 17.24 4.76 2.89
C ARG A 179 15.74 4.99 2.79
N CYS A 180 14.94 4.49 3.73
CA CYS A 180 13.49 4.71 3.77
C CYS A 180 13.16 6.20 3.97
N ALA A 181 13.89 6.89 4.84
CA ALA A 181 13.74 8.34 5.02
C ALA A 181 14.02 9.11 3.72
N HIS A 182 15.04 8.71 2.95
CA HIS A 182 15.32 9.31 1.65
C HIS A 182 14.24 9.02 0.60
N PHE A 183 13.69 7.78 0.57
CA PHE A 183 12.59 7.43 -0.33
C PHE A 183 11.33 8.25 -0.03
N CYS A 184 10.96 8.38 1.24
CA CYS A 184 9.83 9.20 1.71
C CYS A 184 9.97 10.67 1.29
N ALA A 185 11.20 11.20 1.32
CA ALA A 185 11.48 12.55 0.85
C ALA A 185 11.47 12.69 -0.69
N GLY A 186 11.84 11.62 -1.41
CA GLY A 186 11.98 11.60 -2.87
C GLY A 186 10.69 11.32 -3.65
N SER A 187 9.71 10.63 -3.06
CA SER A 187 8.41 10.36 -3.67
C SER A 187 7.60 11.63 -3.99
N MET A 188 7.97 12.78 -3.39
CA MET A 188 7.41 14.11 -3.69
C MET A 188 8.06 14.81 -4.91
N ARG A 189 9.14 14.26 -5.49
CA ARG A 189 9.91 14.91 -6.56
C ARG A 189 9.76 14.26 -7.94
N ALA A 190 8.86 13.30 -8.11
CA ALA A 190 8.41 13.00 -9.47
C ALA A 190 7.69 14.26 -9.96
N PRO A 191 8.19 14.99 -10.99
CA PRO A 191 7.42 16.08 -11.54
C PRO A 191 6.10 15.46 -11.99
N VAL A 192 4.99 15.93 -11.41
CA VAL A 192 3.73 15.92 -12.13
C VAL A 192 4.08 16.67 -13.41
N LEU A 193 4.30 15.94 -14.51
CA LEU A 193 4.65 16.54 -15.79
C LEU A 193 3.63 17.65 -16.04
N PRO A 194 4.03 18.94 -16.04
CA PRO A 194 3.10 20.05 -16.22
C PRO A 194 2.77 20.22 -17.71
N SER A 195 2.45 19.12 -18.38
CA SER A 195 1.99 19.15 -19.76
C SER A 195 0.68 18.37 -19.87
N LEU A 196 -0.36 19.09 -20.31
CA LEU A 196 -1.70 18.65 -20.71
C LEU A 196 -2.86 18.93 -19.74
N MET A 197 -2.77 20.00 -18.94
CA MET A 197 -3.91 20.92 -18.81
C MET A 197 -3.89 21.84 -20.04
N THR A 198 -4.42 21.37 -21.15
CA THR A 198 -4.79 22.16 -22.34
C THR A 198 -5.57 21.22 -23.25
N TYR A 199 -6.87 21.10 -23.00
CA TYR A 199 -7.98 21.61 -23.81
C TYR A 199 -9.29 21.19 -23.12
#